data_AF-A0A9N8HFF6-F1
#
_entry.id   AF-A0A9N8HFF6-F1
#
_cell.length_a   1.000
_cell.length_b   1.000
_cell.length_c   1.000
_cell.angle_alpha   90.00
_cell.angle_beta   90.00
_cell.angle_gamma   90.00
#
_symmetry.space_group_name_H-M   'P 1'
#
loop_
_entity.id
_entity.type
_entity.pdbx_description
1 polymer ?
#
loop_
_entity_poly.entity_id
_entity_poly.type
_entity_poly.pdbx_seq_one_letter_code
_entity_poly.pdbx_strand_id
1 'polypeptide(L)'
;MSTRSAALLVRRGLSARKNRVLLGSTAARAFASSEGLPDSIKRVGQASAFPNEYPGQVYAFNWCLNKDGVTPLQQSAFRITKSLDLRVAGLTPPGSMPLKIKAAAASKMPEAGSESLEFSAFDASSEQTRDLLSLSDHLYCPEGHVPGTRTSVRIITNSSSLAPNLLAYLERAPRKDPPESLPITVYALEGSGYEFAGYAIEEVEVPIIDEDDGKDWSTGDGNVTHEAKSVAAVVVAGSAPDISLVVAGIELSQKALAEDEEARAAEKAEKQA
;
A
#
# COMPACT_ATOMS: atom_id res chain seq x y z
N MET A 1 -43.49 -55.94 40.83
CA MET A 1 -42.22 -56.70 40.82
C MET A 1 -41.22 -55.87 40.01
N SER A 2 -40.46 -54.94 40.59
CA SER A 2 -39.44 -55.01 41.64
C SER A 2 -38.14 -55.74 41.23
N THR A 3 -37.02 -55.07 41.53
CA THR A 3 -35.58 -55.43 41.49
C THR A 3 -34.88 -55.20 40.14
N ARG A 4 -33.94 -54.26 39.98
CA ARG A 4 -32.68 -53.85 40.67
C ARG A 4 -31.45 -54.39 39.93
N SER A 5 -30.38 -53.59 39.98
CA SER A 5 -28.95 -53.87 39.69
C SER A 5 -28.49 -53.52 38.27
N ALA A 6 -27.33 -52.90 38.04
CA ALA A 6 -26.20 -52.63 38.92
C ALA A 6 -25.50 -51.31 38.55
N ALA A 7 -25.01 -50.61 39.57
CA ALA A 7 -23.99 -49.59 39.45
C ALA A 7 -22.63 -50.23 39.15
N LEU A 8 -21.83 -49.63 38.27
CA LEU A 8 -20.38 -49.79 38.27
C LEU A 8 -19.73 -48.41 38.22
N LEU A 9 -18.91 -48.17 39.22
CA LEU A 9 -18.25 -46.93 39.58
C LEU A 9 -16.74 -47.16 39.39
N VAL A 10 -16.09 -46.50 38.42
CA VAL A 10 -14.62 -46.38 38.42
C VAL A 10 -14.15 -45.05 37.79
N ARG A 11 -13.84 -44.13 38.71
CA ARG A 11 -12.62 -43.29 38.83
C ARG A 11 -12.07 -42.46 37.66
N ARG A 12 -12.02 -41.16 37.99
CA ARG A 12 -10.86 -40.24 38.01
C ARG A 12 -10.14 -39.95 36.69
N GLY A 13 -10.24 -38.67 36.30
CA GLY A 13 -9.30 -38.03 35.39
C GLY A 13 -9.54 -36.52 35.29
N LEU A 14 -9.45 -35.80 36.41
CA LEU A 14 -9.27 -34.33 36.39
C LEU A 14 -7.90 -34.05 35.76
N SER A 15 -7.87 -33.86 34.44
CA SER A 15 -6.70 -33.32 33.74
C SER A 15 -6.88 -31.82 33.62
N ALA A 16 -6.24 -31.10 34.54
CA ALA A 16 -6.04 -29.67 34.45
C ALA A 16 -5.16 -29.37 33.23
N ARG A 17 -5.78 -29.04 32.08
CA ARG A 17 -5.07 -28.41 30.97
C ARG A 17 -4.76 -26.96 31.34
N LYS A 18 -3.56 -26.76 31.88
CA LYS A 18 -2.84 -25.49 31.82
C LYS A 18 -2.59 -25.17 30.34
N ASN A 19 -3.55 -24.51 29.67
CA ASN A 19 -3.24 -23.81 28.44
C ASN A 19 -2.44 -22.57 28.82
N ARG A 20 -1.12 -22.78 28.86
CA ARG A 20 -0.09 -21.76 28.87
C ARG A 20 -0.35 -20.89 27.64
N VAL A 21 -0.97 -19.74 27.86
CA VAL A 21 -0.95 -18.63 26.91
C VAL A 21 0.52 -18.29 26.72
N LEU A 22 1.11 -18.81 25.65
CA LEU A 22 2.36 -18.32 25.11
C LEU A 22 2.01 -16.94 24.55
N LEU A 23 2.16 -15.93 25.40
CA LEU A 23 2.41 -14.56 24.97
C LEU A 23 3.65 -14.63 24.07
N GLY A 24 3.41 -14.71 22.77
CA GLY A 24 4.42 -14.51 21.75
C GLY A 24 5.06 -13.15 22.02
N SER A 25 6.36 -13.18 22.27
CA SER A 25 7.16 -12.06 22.69
C SER A 25 7.10 -10.92 21.66
N THR A 26 6.25 -9.92 21.91
CA THR A 26 6.49 -8.55 21.47
C THR A 26 7.63 -8.00 22.32
N ALA A 27 8.84 -8.48 22.04
CA ALA A 27 10.03 -7.75 22.43
C ALA A 27 10.12 -6.55 21.48
N ALA A 28 9.39 -5.49 21.81
CA ALA A 28 9.82 -4.15 21.43
C ALA A 28 11.28 -4.05 21.91
N ARG A 29 12.23 -4.08 20.98
CA ARG A 29 13.62 -3.75 21.29
C ARG A 29 13.59 -2.29 21.72
N ALA A 30 13.49 -2.06 23.03
CA ALA A 30 13.81 -0.77 23.60
C ALA A 30 15.21 -0.41 23.10
N PHE A 31 15.31 0.70 22.37
CA PHE A 31 16.58 1.21 21.89
C PHE A 31 17.54 1.34 23.07
N ALA A 32 18.70 0.70 22.95
CA ALA A 32 19.82 0.98 23.83
C ALA A 32 20.13 2.48 23.77
N SER A 33 20.48 3.07 24.91
CA SER A 33 20.87 4.47 25.06
C SER A 33 21.74 4.95 23.89
N SER A 34 21.35 6.06 23.26
CA SER A 34 21.86 6.60 21.99
C SER A 34 23.31 7.13 22.00
N GLU A 35 24.10 6.81 23.03
CA GLU A 35 25.51 7.22 23.07
C GLU A 35 26.34 6.43 22.07
N GLY A 36 27.00 7.14 21.15
CA GLY A 36 27.94 6.57 20.17
C GLY A 36 27.33 6.13 18.83
N LEU A 37 26.01 6.24 18.63
CA LEU A 37 25.41 6.01 17.32
C LEU A 37 25.71 7.20 16.37
N PRO A 38 25.99 6.95 15.07
CA PRO A 38 26.09 8.03 14.09
C PRO A 38 24.79 8.82 14.02
N ASP A 39 24.88 10.12 13.73
CA ASP A 39 23.72 11.02 13.75
C ASP A 39 22.63 10.63 12.75
N SER A 40 22.99 9.90 11.69
CA SER A 40 22.02 9.25 10.81
C SER A 40 21.11 8.30 11.57
N ILE A 41 21.59 7.52 12.54
CA ILE A 41 20.74 6.57 13.30
C ILE A 41 19.94 7.30 14.40
N LYS A 42 20.45 8.41 14.95
CA LYS A 42 19.74 9.20 15.97
C LYS A 42 18.53 9.98 15.41
N ARG A 43 18.46 10.15 14.09
CA ARG A 43 17.40 10.87 13.37
C ARG A 43 16.21 9.99 12.99
N VAL A 44 16.30 8.67 13.14
CA VAL A 44 15.23 7.72 12.83
C VAL A 44 13.99 8.09 13.65
N GLY A 45 12.84 8.22 12.99
CA GLY A 45 11.56 8.55 13.62
C GLY A 45 11.30 10.05 13.83
N GLN A 46 12.20 10.95 13.41
CA GLN A 46 11.99 12.40 13.49
C GLN A 46 11.63 13.00 12.13
N ALA A 47 10.48 13.67 12.03
CA ALA A 47 10.04 14.36 10.80
C ALA A 47 11.00 15.48 10.35
N SER A 48 11.73 16.11 11.28
CA SER A 48 12.74 17.14 11.01
C SER A 48 13.97 16.63 10.25
N ALA A 49 14.14 15.31 10.12
CA ALA A 49 15.26 14.69 9.43
C ALA A 49 14.92 14.23 8.00
N PHE A 50 13.70 14.46 7.51
CA PHE A 50 13.30 14.06 6.17
C PHE A 50 13.98 14.95 5.09
N PRO A 51 14.45 14.37 3.96
CA PRO A 51 14.49 12.94 3.65
C PRO A 51 15.70 12.23 4.30
N ASN A 52 15.45 11.07 4.90
CA ASN A 52 16.49 10.21 5.48
C ASN A 52 17.00 9.19 4.44
N GLU A 53 18.31 8.96 4.37
CA GLU A 53 18.90 7.93 3.51
C GLU A 53 19.30 6.70 4.34
N TYR A 54 18.48 5.64 4.26
CA TYR A 54 18.68 4.33 4.89
C TYR A 54 18.58 3.21 3.84
N PRO A 55 18.87 1.93 4.18
CA PRO A 55 18.69 0.83 3.24
C PRO A 55 17.31 0.85 2.56
N GLY A 56 17.32 0.92 1.22
CA GLY A 56 16.12 1.03 0.39
C GLY A 56 15.61 2.46 0.15
N GLN A 57 15.86 3.39 1.08
CA GLN A 57 15.40 4.78 1.02
C GLN A 57 16.33 5.62 0.14
N VAL A 58 16.05 5.61 -1.17
CA VAL A 58 16.68 6.51 -2.14
C VAL A 58 16.00 7.88 -2.06
N TYR A 59 16.77 8.98 -2.03
CA TYR A 59 16.25 10.35 -1.94
C TYR A 59 15.04 10.62 -2.85
N ALA A 60 15.16 10.27 -4.14
CA ALA A 60 14.08 10.44 -5.12
C ALA A 60 12.83 9.63 -4.75
N PHE A 61 13.01 8.42 -4.22
CA PHE A 61 11.90 7.55 -3.85
C PHE A 61 11.18 8.05 -2.59
N ASN A 62 11.91 8.61 -1.62
CA ASN A 62 11.31 9.23 -0.44
C ASN A 62 10.39 10.39 -0.81
N TRP A 63 10.80 11.24 -1.76
CA TRP A 63 9.95 12.31 -2.26
C TRP A 63 8.72 11.81 -3.00
N CYS A 64 8.86 10.71 -3.75
CA CYS A 64 7.70 10.06 -4.39
C CYS A 64 6.69 9.57 -3.34
N LEU A 65 7.15 8.90 -2.28
CA LEU A 65 6.26 8.44 -1.20
C LEU A 65 5.61 9.61 -0.45
N ASN A 66 6.35 10.68 -0.20
CA ASN A 66 5.80 11.87 0.46
C ASN A 66 4.71 12.53 -0.40
N LYS A 67 4.88 12.56 -1.72
CA LYS A 67 3.84 13.02 -2.67
C LYS A 67 2.59 12.13 -2.63
N ASP A 68 2.76 10.82 -2.38
CA ASP A 68 1.66 9.88 -2.10
C ASP A 68 1.11 10.01 -0.66
N GLY A 69 1.54 10.99 0.12
CA GLY A 69 1.10 11.22 1.50
C GLY A 69 1.65 10.22 2.52
N VAL A 70 2.68 9.44 2.18
CA VAL A 70 3.37 8.53 3.13
C VAL A 70 4.80 9.01 3.33
N THR A 71 5.11 9.45 4.54
CA THR A 71 6.47 9.87 4.88
C THR A 71 7.20 8.71 5.56
N PRO A 72 8.22 8.09 4.94
CA PRO A 72 8.98 7.01 5.58
C PRO A 72 9.84 7.57 6.73
N LEU A 73 9.32 7.59 7.95
CA LEU A 73 10.01 8.18 9.10
C LEU A 73 10.97 7.20 9.79
N GLN A 74 10.72 5.90 9.69
CA GLN A 74 11.45 4.87 10.43
C GLN A 74 12.57 4.22 9.59
N GLN A 75 12.77 2.91 9.75
CA GLN A 75 14.04 2.22 9.45
C GLN A 75 14.31 2.06 7.95
N SER A 76 13.30 1.74 7.15
CA SER A 76 13.51 1.47 5.72
C SER A 76 12.24 1.61 4.87
N ALA A 77 12.39 2.03 3.62
CA ALA A 77 11.37 1.92 2.60
C ALA A 77 12.00 1.34 1.33
N PHE A 78 11.51 0.22 0.83
CA PHE A 78 12.09 -0.48 -0.31
C PHE A 78 11.20 -0.34 -1.54
N ARG A 79 11.72 0.27 -2.61
CA ARG A 79 11.11 0.19 -3.94
C ARG A 79 11.37 -1.19 -4.54
N ILE A 80 10.31 -1.91 -4.93
CA ILE A 80 10.38 -3.31 -5.37
C ILE A 80 9.80 -3.41 -6.78
N THR A 81 10.66 -3.58 -7.79
CA THR A 81 10.26 -3.72 -9.21
C THR A 81 10.64 -5.08 -9.79
N LYS A 82 11.50 -5.83 -9.08
CA LYS A 82 12.01 -7.14 -9.49
C LYS A 82 12.26 -8.03 -8.27
N SER A 83 12.31 -9.34 -8.51
CA SER A 83 12.56 -10.35 -7.47
C SER A 83 13.91 -10.19 -6.75
N LEU A 84 14.88 -9.51 -7.36
CA LEU A 84 16.14 -9.17 -6.70
C LEU A 84 15.92 -8.15 -5.57
N ASP A 85 15.03 -7.18 -5.78
CA ASP A 85 14.73 -6.14 -4.79
C ASP A 85 14.06 -6.74 -3.55
N LEU A 86 13.25 -7.80 -3.72
CA LEU A 86 12.71 -8.58 -2.60
C LEU A 86 13.82 -9.13 -1.72
N ARG A 87 14.87 -9.71 -2.32
CA ARG A 87 16.00 -10.26 -1.56
C ARG A 87 16.80 -9.16 -0.85
N VAL A 88 16.96 -8.00 -1.49
CA VAL A 88 17.60 -6.82 -0.87
C VAL A 88 16.79 -6.34 0.33
N ALA A 89 15.46 -6.39 0.25
CA ALA A 89 14.54 -6.07 1.34
C ALA A 89 14.43 -7.19 2.40
N GLY A 90 15.20 -8.28 2.29
CA GLY A 90 15.13 -9.42 3.21
C GLY A 90 13.88 -10.29 3.05
N LEU A 91 13.12 -10.12 1.96
CA LEU A 91 11.90 -10.86 1.65
C LEU A 91 12.18 -12.08 0.79
N THR A 92 11.34 -13.11 0.95
CA THR A 92 11.39 -14.33 0.14
C THR A 92 10.61 -14.12 -1.16
N PRO A 93 11.22 -14.34 -2.35
CA PRO A 93 10.48 -14.28 -3.60
C PRO A 93 9.36 -15.34 -3.66
N PRO A 94 8.24 -15.04 -4.32
CA PRO A 94 7.13 -15.98 -4.45
C PRO A 94 7.52 -17.18 -5.33
N GLY A 95 6.89 -18.33 -5.07
CA GLY A 95 7.18 -19.59 -5.76
C GLY A 95 6.73 -19.64 -7.23
N SER A 96 5.81 -18.75 -7.64
CA SER A 96 5.29 -18.67 -9.02
C SER A 96 5.12 -17.22 -9.46
N MET A 97 5.51 -16.92 -10.71
CA MET A 97 5.25 -15.64 -11.39
C MET A 97 4.84 -15.92 -12.84
N PRO A 98 3.71 -15.38 -13.35
CA PRO A 98 2.78 -14.50 -12.64
C PRO A 98 1.89 -15.25 -11.65
N LEU A 99 1.50 -14.57 -10.58
CA LEU A 99 0.54 -15.08 -9.60
C LEU A 99 -0.88 -14.80 -10.09
N LYS A 100 -1.67 -15.85 -10.27
CA LYS A 100 -3.09 -15.74 -10.68
C LYS A 100 -3.96 -15.66 -9.43
N ILE A 101 -4.52 -14.49 -9.16
CA ILE A 101 -5.44 -14.26 -8.05
C ILE A 101 -6.80 -13.90 -8.64
N LYS A 102 -7.86 -14.45 -8.05
CA LYS A 102 -9.22 -14.00 -8.33
C LYS A 102 -9.54 -12.82 -7.41
N ALA A 103 -9.86 -11.67 -7.99
CA ALA A 103 -10.31 -10.50 -7.26
C ALA A 103 -11.51 -10.84 -6.34
N ALA A 104 -11.57 -10.17 -5.19
CA ALA A 104 -12.75 -10.17 -4.35
C ALA A 104 -13.98 -9.61 -5.09
N ALA A 105 -15.18 -9.89 -4.57
CA ALA A 105 -16.39 -9.30 -5.10
C ALA A 105 -16.37 -7.77 -4.95
N ALA A 106 -16.84 -7.04 -5.97
CA ALA A 106 -16.88 -5.57 -5.97
C ALA A 106 -17.64 -4.98 -4.78
N SER A 107 -18.65 -5.68 -4.25
CA SER A 107 -19.37 -5.28 -3.03
C SER A 107 -18.50 -5.19 -1.77
N LYS A 108 -17.28 -5.75 -1.79
CA LYS A 108 -16.31 -5.67 -0.70
C LYS A 108 -15.25 -4.57 -0.91
N MET A 109 -15.31 -3.89 -2.06
CA MET A 109 -14.39 -2.83 -2.44
C MET A 109 -15.20 -1.67 -3.03
N PRO A 110 -15.99 -0.96 -2.18
CA PRO A 110 -16.84 0.13 -2.62
C PRO A 110 -16.03 1.36 -3.07
N GLU A 111 -16.59 2.09 -4.02
CA GLU A 111 -16.06 3.39 -4.45
C GLU A 111 -16.51 4.50 -3.50
N ALA A 112 -15.62 5.43 -3.16
CA ALA A 112 -15.96 6.63 -2.42
C ALA A 112 -16.95 7.49 -3.22
N GLY A 113 -18.00 7.97 -2.57
CA GLY A 113 -19.12 8.66 -3.21
C GLY A 113 -20.25 7.74 -3.70
N SER A 114 -20.08 6.41 -3.57
CA SER A 114 -21.18 5.46 -3.82
C SER A 114 -22.17 5.42 -2.64
N GLU A 115 -23.31 4.75 -2.85
CA GLU A 115 -24.28 4.47 -1.77
C GLU A 115 -23.68 3.70 -0.58
N SER A 116 -22.57 2.99 -0.80
CA SER A 116 -21.90 2.14 0.19
C SER A 116 -20.75 2.81 0.94
N LEU A 117 -20.22 3.93 0.45
CA LEU A 117 -19.05 4.58 1.06
C LEU A 117 -19.07 6.09 0.77
N GLU A 118 -19.19 6.89 1.81
CA GLU A 118 -19.08 8.35 1.73
C GLU A 118 -17.62 8.80 1.57
N PHE A 119 -17.39 9.91 0.85
CA PHE A 119 -16.05 10.49 0.68
C PHE A 119 -15.37 10.79 2.02
N SER A 120 -16.09 11.39 2.98
CA SER A 120 -15.56 11.73 4.30
C SER A 120 -15.05 10.51 5.08
N ALA A 121 -15.72 9.36 4.94
CA ALA A 121 -15.32 8.12 5.58
C ALA A 121 -14.10 7.50 4.90
N PHE A 122 -14.01 7.59 3.57
CA PHE A 122 -12.82 7.20 2.82
C PHE A 122 -11.62 8.06 3.19
N ASP A 123 -11.76 9.39 3.18
CA ASP A 123 -10.69 10.34 3.47
C ASP A 123 -10.11 10.11 4.87
N ALA A 124 -10.98 9.98 5.88
CA ALA A 124 -10.56 9.72 7.26
C ALA A 124 -9.78 8.39 7.39
N SER A 125 -10.26 7.34 6.71
CA SER A 125 -9.60 6.03 6.72
C SER A 125 -8.28 6.05 5.93
N SER A 126 -8.23 6.79 4.82
CA SER A 126 -7.05 6.99 3.98
C SER A 126 -5.96 7.76 4.72
N GLU A 127 -6.30 8.88 5.36
CA GLU A 127 -5.39 9.65 6.22
C GLU A 127 -4.84 8.78 7.35
N GLN A 128 -5.72 8.12 8.12
CA GLN A 128 -5.30 7.24 9.21
C GLN A 128 -4.40 6.09 8.73
N THR A 129 -4.68 5.52 7.55
CA THR A 129 -3.85 4.47 6.95
C THR A 129 -2.46 5.00 6.60
N ARG A 130 -2.38 6.14 5.92
CA ARG A 130 -1.12 6.77 5.51
C ARG A 130 -0.25 7.18 6.69
N ASP A 131 -0.86 7.68 7.76
CA ASP A 131 -0.16 8.00 9.02
C ASP A 131 0.48 6.76 9.64
N LEU A 132 -0.28 5.66 9.76
CA LEU A 132 0.22 4.41 10.32
C LEU A 132 1.29 3.74 9.43
N LEU A 133 1.16 3.86 8.11
CA LEU A 133 2.22 3.45 7.19
C LEU A 133 3.48 4.31 7.38
N SER A 134 3.35 5.63 7.54
CA SER A 134 4.48 6.54 7.79
C SER A 134 5.23 6.21 9.09
N LEU A 135 4.52 5.67 10.08
CA LEU A 135 5.08 5.23 11.36
C LEU A 135 5.60 3.78 11.36
N SER A 136 5.42 3.02 10.27
CA SER A 136 5.85 1.62 10.19
C SER A 136 7.37 1.50 10.07
N ASP A 137 7.96 0.51 10.75
CA ASP A 137 9.41 0.26 10.71
C ASP A 137 9.94 0.02 9.29
N HIS A 138 9.20 -0.79 8.52
CA HIS A 138 9.55 -1.18 7.17
C HIS A 138 8.38 -0.92 6.23
N LEU A 139 8.66 -0.21 5.13
CA LEU A 139 7.77 -0.08 4.00
C LEU A 139 8.30 -0.87 2.81
N TYR A 140 7.41 -1.57 2.13
CA TYR A 140 7.67 -2.33 0.93
C TYR A 140 6.77 -1.78 -0.16
N CYS A 141 7.38 -1.44 -1.29
CA CYS A 141 6.68 -0.76 -2.36
C CYS A 141 6.77 -1.49 -3.70
N PRO A 142 5.98 -2.56 -3.90
CA PRO A 142 5.83 -3.19 -5.21
C PRO A 142 5.31 -2.19 -6.25
N GLU A 143 6.01 -2.11 -7.38
CA GLU A 143 5.61 -1.31 -8.55
C GLU A 143 5.55 -2.17 -9.81
N GLY A 144 4.57 -1.91 -10.67
CA GLY A 144 4.36 -2.63 -11.93
C GLY A 144 3.16 -2.11 -12.71
N HIS A 145 2.69 -2.87 -13.70
CA HIS A 145 1.44 -2.60 -14.40
C HIS A 145 0.32 -3.54 -13.94
N VAL A 146 -0.93 -3.08 -14.03
CA VAL A 146 -2.11 -3.95 -13.89
C VAL A 146 -2.08 -5.00 -15.02
N PRO A 147 -2.26 -6.30 -14.73
CA PRO A 147 -2.22 -7.36 -15.74
C PRO A 147 -3.09 -7.09 -16.96
N GLY A 148 -2.54 -7.32 -18.16
CA GLY A 148 -3.21 -7.10 -19.42
C GLY A 148 -3.32 -5.62 -19.84
N THR A 149 -2.74 -4.69 -19.08
CA THR A 149 -2.81 -3.25 -19.34
C THR A 149 -1.44 -2.58 -19.27
N ARG A 150 -1.38 -1.27 -19.50
CA ARG A 150 -0.19 -0.43 -19.22
C ARG A 150 -0.39 0.52 -18.05
N THR A 151 -1.48 0.40 -17.31
CA THR A 151 -1.77 1.26 -16.16
C THR A 151 -0.80 0.94 -15.05
N SER A 152 0.03 1.91 -14.69
CA SER A 152 1.06 1.74 -13.66
C SER A 152 0.47 1.84 -12.26
N VAL A 153 0.97 1.00 -11.35
CA VAL A 153 0.51 0.89 -9.97
C VAL A 153 1.69 0.99 -9.02
N ARG A 154 1.54 1.77 -7.96
CA ARG A 154 2.38 1.70 -6.76
C ARG A 154 1.57 1.11 -5.62
N ILE A 155 2.11 0.11 -4.97
CA ILE A 155 1.53 -0.42 -3.73
C ILE A 155 2.47 -0.03 -2.60
N ILE A 156 1.96 0.59 -1.54
CA ILE A 156 2.69 0.95 -0.33
C ILE A 156 2.16 0.07 0.80
N THR A 157 3.01 -0.80 1.34
CA THR A 157 2.60 -1.72 2.42
C THR A 157 3.69 -1.92 3.46
N ASN A 158 3.29 -2.12 4.71
CA ASN A 158 4.18 -2.57 5.78
C ASN A 158 4.26 -4.12 5.86
N SER A 159 3.44 -4.83 5.09
CA SER A 159 3.35 -6.30 5.15
C SER A 159 4.46 -6.97 4.35
N SER A 160 5.34 -7.66 5.07
CA SER A 160 6.37 -8.54 4.48
C SER A 160 5.77 -9.76 3.76
N SER A 161 4.52 -10.12 4.07
CA SER A 161 3.84 -11.28 3.50
C SER A 161 3.07 -10.95 2.21
N LEU A 162 2.51 -9.73 2.12
CA LEU A 162 1.78 -9.27 0.93
C LEU A 162 2.71 -8.80 -0.18
N ALA A 163 3.77 -8.06 0.15
CA ALA A 163 4.63 -7.43 -0.86
C ALA A 163 5.18 -8.40 -1.93
N PRO A 164 5.69 -9.61 -1.59
CA PRO A 164 6.16 -10.56 -2.60
C PRO A 164 5.04 -11.05 -3.53
N ASN A 165 3.86 -11.32 -2.97
CA ASN A 165 2.72 -11.83 -3.75
C ASN A 165 2.13 -10.75 -4.66
N LEU A 166 2.05 -9.52 -4.17
CA LEU A 166 1.61 -8.36 -4.95
C LEU A 166 2.57 -8.06 -6.10
N LEU A 167 3.89 -8.16 -5.87
CA LEU A 167 4.87 -8.06 -6.97
C LEU A 167 4.65 -9.14 -8.04
N ALA A 168 4.33 -10.37 -7.64
CA ALA A 168 4.09 -11.46 -8.59
C ALA A 168 2.76 -11.36 -9.33
N TYR A 169 1.78 -10.65 -8.76
CA TYR A 169 0.53 -10.34 -9.43
C TYR A 169 0.75 -9.29 -10.55
N LEU A 170 1.51 -8.23 -10.26
CA LEU A 170 1.76 -7.14 -11.20
C LEU A 170 2.62 -7.58 -12.40
N GLU A 171 2.36 -6.96 -13.56
CA GLU A 171 3.25 -7.07 -14.70
C GLU A 171 4.49 -6.20 -14.50
N ARG A 172 5.65 -6.71 -14.94
CA ARG A 172 6.92 -6.01 -14.75
C ARG A 172 6.98 -4.74 -15.58
N ALA A 173 7.26 -3.62 -14.90
CA ALA A 173 7.47 -2.32 -15.52
C ALA A 173 8.81 -1.70 -15.04
N PRO A 174 9.97 -2.24 -15.48
CA PRO A 174 11.26 -1.77 -14.99
C PRO A 174 11.49 -0.31 -15.40
N ARG A 175 11.55 0.58 -14.42
CA ARG A 175 11.92 1.99 -14.61
C ARG A 175 13.19 2.30 -13.84
N LYS A 176 14.07 3.09 -14.45
CA LYS A 176 15.35 3.51 -13.82
C LYS A 176 15.07 4.34 -12.58
N ASP A 177 14.25 5.39 -12.74
CA ASP A 177 13.92 6.33 -11.67
C ASP A 177 12.49 6.09 -11.15
N PRO A 178 12.21 6.39 -9.87
CA PRO A 178 10.87 6.30 -9.33
C PRO A 178 10.00 7.39 -9.99
N PRO A 179 8.83 7.03 -10.56
CA PRO A 179 7.92 8.03 -11.08
C PRO A 179 7.37 8.86 -9.92
N GLU A 180 7.27 10.18 -10.11
CA GLU A 180 6.76 11.07 -9.05
C GLU A 180 5.34 10.71 -8.63
N SER A 181 4.47 10.44 -9.60
CA SER A 181 3.11 9.97 -9.38
C SER A 181 2.81 8.78 -10.30
N LEU A 182 1.90 7.93 -9.84
CA LEU A 182 1.39 6.81 -10.62
C LEU A 182 -0.14 6.89 -10.71
N PRO A 183 -0.75 6.41 -11.80
CA PRO A 183 -2.21 6.45 -11.97
C PRO A 183 -2.99 5.76 -10.85
N ILE A 184 -2.41 4.71 -10.24
CA ILE A 184 -3.03 4.00 -9.12
C ILE A 184 -2.01 3.90 -7.98
N THR A 185 -2.39 4.38 -6.81
CA THR A 185 -1.64 4.20 -5.56
C THR A 185 -2.48 3.39 -4.58
N VAL A 186 -1.92 2.30 -4.06
CA VAL A 186 -2.56 1.40 -3.10
C VAL A 186 -1.89 1.54 -1.74
N TYR A 187 -2.65 1.81 -0.70
CA TYR A 187 -2.22 1.81 0.70
C TYR A 187 -2.73 0.53 1.37
N ALA A 188 -1.83 -0.41 1.62
CA ALA A 188 -2.16 -1.70 2.24
C ALA A 188 -1.51 -1.83 3.62
N LEU A 189 -2.28 -1.66 4.68
CA LEU A 189 -1.81 -1.64 6.06
C LEU A 189 -2.17 -2.94 6.79
N GLU A 190 -1.15 -3.68 7.22
CA GLU A 190 -1.28 -4.86 8.06
C GLU A 190 -1.08 -4.50 9.54
N GLY A 191 -1.84 -5.18 10.41
CA GLY A 191 -1.76 -5.00 11.86
C GLY A 191 -2.55 -3.80 12.39
N SER A 192 -3.49 -3.25 11.61
CA SER A 192 -4.37 -2.18 12.10
C SER A 192 -5.39 -2.72 13.11
N GLY A 193 -5.80 -1.85 14.05
CA GLY A 193 -6.89 -2.12 14.99
C GLY A 193 -8.29 -1.95 14.40
N TYR A 194 -8.38 -1.70 13.09
CA TYR A 194 -9.61 -1.49 12.34
C TYR A 194 -9.51 -2.20 10.99
N GLU A 195 -10.67 -2.48 10.39
CA GLU A 195 -10.79 -3.09 9.07
C GLU A 195 -11.42 -2.07 8.11
N PHE A 196 -10.81 -1.88 6.94
CA PHE A 196 -11.30 -0.98 5.90
C PHE A 196 -10.89 -1.49 4.51
N ALA A 197 -11.80 -1.33 3.55
CA ALA A 197 -11.52 -1.55 2.13
C ALA A 197 -12.36 -0.57 1.30
N GLY A 198 -11.72 0.18 0.42
CA GLY A 198 -12.39 1.08 -0.51
C GLY A 198 -11.41 1.68 -1.52
N TYR A 199 -11.93 2.32 -2.56
CA TYR A 199 -11.14 3.10 -3.51
C TYR A 199 -11.82 4.42 -3.85
N ALA A 200 -11.04 5.38 -4.34
CA ALA A 200 -11.54 6.66 -4.84
C ALA A 200 -10.83 7.02 -6.15
N ILE A 201 -11.55 7.72 -7.03
CA ILE A 201 -10.99 8.40 -8.21
C ILE A 201 -10.94 9.89 -7.90
N GLU A 202 -9.77 10.48 -8.05
CA GLU A 202 -9.50 11.89 -7.77
C GLU A 202 -8.96 12.56 -9.03
N GLU A 203 -9.33 13.82 -9.25
CA GLU A 203 -8.76 14.64 -10.30
C GLU A 203 -7.56 15.42 -9.76
N VAL A 204 -6.41 15.30 -10.42
CA VAL A 204 -5.17 16.00 -10.07
C VAL A 204 -4.71 16.83 -11.26
N GLU A 205 -4.29 18.06 -11.00
CA GLU A 205 -3.67 18.92 -11.99
C GLU A 205 -2.20 18.53 -12.18
N VAL A 206 -1.84 18.14 -13.40
CA VAL A 206 -0.48 17.77 -13.78
C VAL A 206 0.08 18.86 -14.69
N PRO A 207 1.29 19.39 -14.43
CA PRO A 207 1.90 20.38 -15.31
C PRO A 207 2.17 19.76 -16.70
N ILE A 208 1.78 20.48 -17.74
CA ILE A 208 2.11 20.15 -19.14
C ILE A 208 3.56 20.60 -19.34
N ILE A 209 4.46 19.63 -19.49
CA ILE A 209 5.85 19.90 -19.86
C ILE A 209 5.90 19.84 -21.39
N ASP A 210 5.87 20.99 -22.03
CA ASP A 210 6.27 21.08 -23.42
C ASP A 210 7.80 20.84 -23.44
N GLU A 211 8.27 19.79 -24.12
CA GLU A 211 9.70 19.51 -24.24
C GLU A 211 10.37 20.46 -25.27
N ASP A 212 9.57 21.25 -26.00
CA ASP A 212 9.94 21.94 -27.25
C ASP A 212 10.06 23.48 -27.12
N ASP A 213 9.64 24.07 -26.00
CA ASP A 213 9.66 25.52 -25.76
C ASP A 213 10.91 26.02 -25.01
N GLY A 214 11.86 25.13 -24.72
CA GLY A 214 13.22 25.49 -24.27
C GLY A 214 13.26 26.27 -22.95
N LYS A 215 12.16 26.28 -22.20
CA LYS A 215 12.04 26.95 -20.91
C LYS A 215 12.45 25.98 -19.81
N ASP A 216 13.64 26.21 -19.29
CA ASP A 216 14.13 25.54 -18.10
C ASP A 216 13.31 25.98 -16.88
N TRP A 217 12.53 25.04 -16.34
CA TRP A 217 11.71 25.18 -15.13
C TRP A 217 12.53 25.59 -13.89
N SER A 218 13.87 25.51 -13.94
CA SER A 218 14.77 25.93 -12.86
C SER A 218 14.78 27.44 -12.57
N THR A 219 14.20 28.26 -13.46
CA THR A 219 14.29 29.74 -13.38
C THR A 219 13.06 30.45 -12.78
N GLY A 220 11.95 29.76 -12.54
CA GLY A 220 10.80 30.31 -11.80
C GLY A 220 9.90 31.31 -12.54
N ASP A 221 10.15 31.58 -13.83
CA ASP A 221 9.47 32.65 -14.60
C ASP A 221 8.49 32.14 -15.69
N GLY A 222 7.97 30.91 -15.57
CA GLY A 222 7.04 30.31 -16.53
C GLY A 222 5.59 30.24 -16.03
N ASN A 223 4.63 30.71 -16.83
CA ASN A 223 3.23 30.29 -16.68
C ASN A 223 3.14 28.80 -17.02
N VAL A 224 3.05 27.94 -16.00
CA VAL A 224 2.91 26.49 -16.17
C VAL A 224 1.45 26.19 -16.50
N THR A 225 1.20 25.65 -17.69
CA THR A 225 -0.11 25.11 -18.07
C THR A 225 -0.31 23.77 -17.37
N HIS A 226 -1.52 23.52 -16.87
CA HIS A 226 -1.85 22.29 -16.16
C HIS A 226 -2.95 21.54 -16.91
N GLU A 227 -2.88 20.22 -16.95
CA GLU A 227 -3.95 19.34 -17.41
C GLU A 227 -4.57 18.57 -16.24
N ALA A 228 -5.90 18.50 -16.21
CA ALA A 228 -6.61 17.65 -15.26
C ALA A 228 -6.43 16.18 -15.66
N LYS A 229 -5.94 15.36 -14.72
CA LYS A 229 -5.73 13.93 -14.89
C LYS A 229 -6.28 13.18 -13.70
N SER A 230 -7.05 12.14 -13.99
CA SER A 230 -7.62 11.27 -12.97
C SER A 230 -6.59 10.28 -12.46
N VAL A 231 -6.55 10.13 -11.14
CA VAL A 231 -5.73 9.16 -10.40
C VAL A 231 -6.63 8.38 -9.46
N ALA A 232 -6.19 7.20 -9.04
CA ALA A 232 -6.93 6.36 -8.13
C ALA A 232 -6.14 6.10 -6.84
N ALA A 233 -6.84 6.17 -5.72
CA ALA A 233 -6.36 5.77 -4.41
C ALA A 233 -7.13 4.53 -3.94
N VAL A 234 -6.42 3.47 -3.58
CA VAL A 234 -7.01 2.25 -3.00
C VAL A 234 -6.52 2.12 -1.57
N VAL A 235 -7.42 1.87 -0.62
CA VAL A 235 -7.08 1.70 0.80
C VAL A 235 -7.56 0.35 1.27
N VAL A 236 -6.65 -0.45 1.82
CA VAL A 236 -6.96 -1.73 2.48
C VAL A 236 -6.23 -1.79 3.81
N ALA A 237 -6.97 -1.77 4.91
CA ALA A 237 -6.42 -1.88 6.26
C ALA A 237 -7.07 -3.06 6.98
N GLY A 238 -6.27 -3.83 7.70
CA GLY A 238 -6.77 -4.91 8.55
C GLY A 238 -5.68 -5.56 9.39
N SER A 239 -6.08 -6.47 10.28
CA SER A 239 -5.10 -7.26 11.04
C SER A 239 -4.25 -8.16 10.12
N ALA A 240 -4.84 -8.66 9.03
CA ALA A 240 -4.19 -9.44 7.99
C ALA A 240 -4.92 -9.20 6.66
N PRO A 241 -4.59 -8.12 5.92
CA PRO A 241 -5.32 -7.73 4.72
C PRO A 241 -5.36 -8.84 3.67
N ASP A 242 -6.53 -9.09 3.10
CA ASP A 242 -6.68 -10.09 2.04
C ASP A 242 -6.15 -9.55 0.71
N ILE A 243 -5.22 -10.27 0.10
CA ILE A 243 -4.68 -9.93 -1.22
C ILE A 243 -5.77 -9.84 -2.30
N SER A 244 -6.85 -10.61 -2.17
CA SER A 244 -7.97 -10.58 -3.12
C SER A 244 -8.71 -9.23 -3.10
N LEU A 245 -8.75 -8.55 -1.95
CA LEU A 245 -9.29 -7.20 -1.83
C LEU A 245 -8.38 -6.18 -2.51
N VAL A 246 -7.06 -6.27 -2.26
CA VAL A 246 -6.09 -5.39 -2.91
C VAL A 246 -6.17 -5.51 -4.44
N VAL A 247 -6.25 -6.73 -4.96
CA VAL A 247 -6.43 -6.99 -6.39
C VAL A 247 -7.75 -6.43 -6.91
N ALA A 248 -8.85 -6.58 -6.16
CA ALA A 248 -10.13 -5.99 -6.54
C ALA A 248 -10.05 -4.46 -6.65
N GLY A 249 -9.39 -3.79 -5.69
CA GLY A 249 -9.20 -2.34 -5.74
C GLY A 249 -8.40 -1.91 -6.97
N ILE A 250 -7.30 -2.61 -7.27
CA ILE A 250 -6.49 -2.32 -8.46
C ILE A 250 -7.29 -2.46 -9.77
N GLU A 251 -8.03 -3.57 -9.92
CA GLU A 251 -8.81 -3.84 -11.13
C GLU A 251 -9.99 -2.86 -11.29
N LEU A 252 -10.71 -2.56 -10.21
CA LEU A 252 -11.82 -1.61 -10.23
C LEU A 252 -11.34 -0.18 -10.52
N SER A 253 -10.26 0.26 -9.88
CA SER A 253 -9.64 1.54 -10.16
C SER A 253 -9.15 1.65 -11.61
N GLN A 254 -8.54 0.61 -12.16
CA GLN A 254 -8.11 0.61 -13.56
C GLN A 254 -9.29 0.77 -14.51
N LYS A 255 -10.40 0.09 -14.23
CA LYS A 255 -11.64 0.19 -15.02
C LYS A 255 -12.24 1.59 -14.94
N ALA A 256 -12.36 2.15 -13.73
CA ALA A 256 -12.93 3.48 -13.52
C ALA A 256 -12.08 4.58 -14.19
N LEU A 257 -10.74 4.48 -14.13
CA LEU A 257 -9.85 5.41 -14.82
C LEU A 257 -9.99 5.36 -16.35
N ALA A 258 -10.17 4.16 -16.90
CA ALA A 258 -10.39 4.01 -18.35
C ALA A 258 -11.73 4.62 -18.79
N GLU A 259 -12.80 4.39 -18.01
CA GLU A 259 -14.13 4.96 -18.27
C GLU A 259 -14.12 6.50 -18.19
N ASP A 260 -13.41 7.06 -17.21
CA ASP A 260 -13.23 8.50 -17.07
C ASP A 260 -12.43 9.12 -18.24
N GLU A 261 -11.35 8.48 -18.68
CA GLU A 261 -10.55 8.94 -19.82
C GLU A 261 -11.37 8.95 -21.12
N GLU A 262 -12.19 7.91 -21.34
CA GLU A 262 -13.11 7.83 -22.48
C GLU A 262 -14.18 8.94 -22.43
N ALA A 263 -14.77 9.20 -21.26
CA ALA A 263 -15.75 10.26 -21.08
C ALA A 263 -15.17 11.65 -21.36
N ARG A 264 -13.97 11.94 -20.85
CA ARG A 264 -13.27 13.21 -21.11
C ARG A 264 -12.85 13.36 -22.57
N ALA A 265 -12.45 12.27 -23.23
CA ALA A 265 -12.13 12.30 -24.66
C ALA A 265 -13.38 12.63 -25.50
N ALA A 266 -14.54 12.07 -25.13
CA ALA A 266 -15.82 12.38 -25.79
C ALA A 266 -16.23 13.86 -25.58
N GLU A 267 -16.14 14.38 -24.35
CA GLU A 267 -16.47 15.78 -24.06
C GLU A 267 -15.57 16.77 -24.80
N LYS A 268 -14.26 16.47 -24.90
CA LYS A 268 -13.31 17.27 -25.69
C LYS A 268 -13.67 17.27 -27.17
N ALA A 269 -14.08 16.12 -27.72
CA ALA A 269 -14.49 16.01 -29.12
C ALA A 269 -15.77 16.80 -29.41
N GLU A 270 -16.75 16.78 -28.50
CA GLU A 270 -17.99 17.56 -28.62
C GLU A 270 -17.73 19.07 -28.56
N LYS A 271 -16.83 19.53 -27.68
CA LYS A 271 -16.47 20.96 -27.55
C LYS A 271 -15.69 21.50 -28.76
N GLN A 272 -15.10 20.63 -29.58
CA GLN A 272 -14.32 21.00 -30.77
C GLN A 272 -15.11 20.89 -32.08
N ALA A 273 -16.32 20.34 -32.06
CA ALA A 273 -17.23 20.22 -33.20
C ALA A 273 -18.15 21.44 -33.33
#